data_AF-A0A445EUZ8-F1
#
_entry.id   AF-A0A445EUZ8-F1
#
_cell.length_a   1.000
_cell.length_b   1.000
_cell.length_c   1.000
_cell.angle_alpha   90.00
_cell.angle_beta   90.00
_cell.angle_gamma   90.00
#
_symmetry.space_group_name_H-M   'P 1'
#
loop_
_entity.id
_entity.type
_entity.pdbx_description
1 polymer ?
#
loop_
_entity_poly.entity_id
_entity_poly.type
_entity_poly.pdbx_seq_one_letter_code
_entity_poly.pdbx_strand_id
1 'polypeptide(L)'
;MEANGTDRVKSYVNSGCKKPNDSVKNVTNLCSCKRGLLNHISEAKVIINELEGLLGDVTSAIQSTHGKLSTFSDIEFGVELNDQAASDDLEEIVGFSHSQNTDCTNTEEKKSSDVTHFASLMAILYGMVKQDYLMQEKIVSALDLKVPSEELQSFCEMWSWRPFIDDDIMHQAWKLIP
;
A
#
# COMPACT_ATOMS: atom_id res chain seq x y z
N MET A 1 -54.89 15.03 -32.53
CA MET A 1 -54.15 14.28 -31.48
C MET A 1 -52.62 14.24 -31.73
N GLU A 2 -52.08 14.99 -32.70
CA GLU A 2 -50.69 14.85 -33.18
C GLU A 2 -49.61 15.63 -32.40
N ALA A 3 -49.96 16.58 -31.54
CA ALA A 3 -48.97 17.47 -30.89
C ALA A 3 -48.24 16.85 -29.68
N ASN A 4 -48.80 15.84 -29.01
CA ASN A 4 -48.29 15.31 -27.74
C ASN A 4 -47.02 14.44 -27.88
N GLY A 5 -46.81 13.82 -29.04
CA GLY A 5 -45.64 12.98 -29.29
C GLY A 5 -44.33 13.78 -29.38
N THR A 6 -44.39 14.94 -30.02
CA THR A 6 -43.22 15.77 -30.31
C THR A 6 -42.64 16.41 -29.05
N ASP A 7 -43.48 16.90 -28.15
CA ASP A 7 -43.05 17.51 -26.88
C ASP A 7 -42.45 16.48 -25.93
N ARG A 8 -42.99 15.26 -25.91
CA ARG A 8 -42.46 14.16 -25.09
C ARG A 8 -41.08 13.69 -25.57
N VAL A 9 -40.89 13.60 -26.89
CA VAL A 9 -39.58 13.29 -27.49
C VAL A 9 -38.58 14.42 -27.25
N LYS A 10 -39.00 15.69 -27.39
CA LYS A 10 -38.16 16.85 -27.07
C LYS A 10 -37.75 16.87 -25.60
N SER A 11 -38.68 16.62 -24.68
CA SER A 11 -38.38 16.51 -23.26
C SER A 11 -37.41 15.36 -22.98
N TYR A 12 -37.57 14.19 -23.60
CA TYR A 12 -36.64 13.06 -23.42
C TYR A 12 -35.21 13.36 -23.94
N VAL A 13 -35.11 14.11 -25.04
CA VAL A 13 -33.82 14.60 -25.57
C VAL A 13 -33.21 15.65 -24.65
N ASN A 14 -34.01 16.61 -24.17
CA ASN A 14 -33.57 17.70 -23.29
C ASN A 14 -33.30 17.23 -21.83
N SER A 15 -33.98 16.19 -21.36
CA SER A 15 -33.80 15.61 -20.02
C SER A 15 -32.58 14.69 -19.93
N GLY A 16 -31.69 14.74 -20.91
CA GLY A 16 -30.44 13.99 -20.90
C GLY A 16 -30.59 12.60 -21.51
N CYS A 17 -31.11 12.51 -22.73
CA CYS A 17 -30.77 11.38 -23.60
C CYS A 17 -29.24 11.30 -23.61
N LYS A 18 -28.67 10.34 -22.86
CA LYS A 18 -27.24 10.16 -22.71
C LYS A 18 -26.69 10.08 -24.12
N LYS A 19 -25.98 11.12 -24.56
CA LYS A 19 -25.47 11.12 -25.92
C LYS A 19 -24.58 9.90 -26.04
N PRO A 20 -24.76 9.02 -27.05
CA PRO A 20 -23.92 7.84 -27.20
C PRO A 20 -22.42 8.20 -27.15
N ASN A 21 -22.09 9.39 -27.65
CA ASN A 21 -20.75 9.97 -27.59
C ASN A 21 -20.21 10.20 -26.16
N ASP A 22 -21.07 10.56 -25.20
CA ASP A 22 -20.69 10.75 -23.79
C ASP A 22 -20.42 9.40 -23.11
N SER A 23 -21.23 8.38 -23.44
CA SER A 23 -21.00 7.00 -22.96
C SER A 23 -19.67 6.43 -23.47
N VAL A 24 -19.42 6.57 -24.79
CA VAL A 24 -18.16 6.14 -25.41
C VAL A 24 -16.98 6.87 -24.77
N LYS A 25 -17.08 8.20 -24.59
CA LYS A 25 -16.03 9.00 -23.95
C LYS A 25 -15.76 8.53 -22.51
N ASN A 26 -16.80 8.27 -21.72
CA ASN A 26 -16.65 7.81 -20.35
C ASN A 26 -15.97 6.43 -20.28
N VAL A 27 -16.36 5.49 -21.15
CA VAL A 27 -15.71 4.17 -21.24
C VAL A 27 -14.25 4.31 -21.67
N THR A 28 -13.94 5.14 -22.67
CA THR A 28 -12.55 5.38 -23.09
C THR A 28 -11.70 5.99 -21.99
N ASN A 29 -12.27 6.90 -21.19
CA ASN A 29 -11.61 7.47 -20.03
C ASN A 29 -11.35 6.40 -18.97
N LEU A 30 -12.35 5.58 -18.63
CA LEU A 30 -12.19 4.50 -17.67
C LEU A 30 -11.09 3.51 -18.10
N CYS A 31 -11.09 3.08 -19.36
CA CYS A 31 -10.05 2.20 -19.89
C CYS A 31 -8.66 2.85 -19.80
N SER A 32 -8.57 4.15 -20.09
CA SER A 32 -7.31 4.90 -19.99
C SER A 32 -6.84 5.02 -18.54
N CYS A 33 -7.75 5.30 -17.61
CA CYS A 33 -7.46 5.34 -16.17
C CYS A 33 -6.99 3.98 -15.66
N LYS A 34 -7.71 2.89 -15.97
CA LYS A 34 -7.31 1.53 -15.57
C LYS A 34 -5.93 1.17 -16.09
N ARG A 35 -5.62 1.51 -17.35
CA ARG A 35 -4.28 1.31 -17.92
C ARG A 35 -3.22 2.14 -17.18
N GLY A 36 -3.52 3.40 -16.83
CA GLY A 36 -2.62 4.24 -16.03
C GLY A 36 -2.34 3.64 -14.65
N LEU A 37 -3.39 3.16 -13.97
CA LEU A 37 -3.25 2.46 -12.69
C LEU A 37 -2.39 1.21 -12.81
N LEU A 38 -2.62 0.38 -13.83
CA LEU A 38 -1.78 -0.81 -14.08
C LEU A 38 -0.31 -0.45 -14.32
N ASN A 39 -0.04 0.67 -15.00
CA ASN A 39 1.32 1.16 -15.17
C ASN A 39 1.95 1.55 -13.82
N HIS A 40 1.23 2.28 -12.98
CA HIS A 40 1.72 2.65 -11.65
C HIS A 40 1.94 1.42 -10.75
N ILE A 41 1.07 0.40 -10.81
CA ILE A 41 1.31 -0.87 -10.10
C ILE A 41 2.60 -1.53 -10.60
N SER A 42 2.85 -1.53 -11.91
CA SER A 42 4.10 -2.07 -12.46
C SER A 42 5.33 -1.29 -11.98
N GLU A 43 5.25 0.04 -11.91
CA GLU A 43 6.33 0.90 -11.39
C GLU A 43 6.57 0.65 -9.90
N ALA A 44 5.49 0.59 -9.11
CA ALA A 44 5.56 0.29 -7.67
C ALA A 44 6.19 -1.09 -7.42
N LYS A 45 5.89 -2.10 -8.25
CA LYS A 45 6.51 -3.43 -8.15
C LYS A 45 8.03 -3.38 -8.33
N VAL A 46 8.53 -2.55 -9.23
CA VAL A 46 9.98 -2.37 -9.40
C VAL A 46 10.60 -1.80 -8.12
N ILE A 47 10.00 -0.74 -7.56
CA ILE A 47 10.46 -0.12 -6.30
C ILE A 47 10.45 -1.13 -5.15
N ILE A 48 9.38 -1.93 -5.03
CA ILE A 48 9.27 -2.98 -4.01
C ILE A 48 10.41 -3.99 -4.12
N ASN A 49 10.73 -4.45 -5.34
CA ASN A 49 11.83 -5.40 -5.54
C ASN A 49 13.20 -4.78 -5.22
N GLU A 50 13.39 -3.49 -5.53
CA GLU A 50 14.59 -2.75 -5.16
C GLU A 50 14.73 -2.65 -3.63
N LEU A 51 13.64 -2.32 -2.92
CA LEU A 51 13.63 -2.29 -1.45
C LEU A 51 13.92 -3.66 -0.83
N GLU A 52 13.37 -4.73 -1.40
CA GLU A 52 13.62 -6.10 -0.97
C GLU A 52 15.11 -6.47 -1.14
N GLY A 53 15.71 -6.09 -2.27
CA GLY A 53 17.15 -6.27 -2.51
C GLY A 53 18.01 -5.50 -1.50
N LEU A 54 17.70 -4.23 -1.25
CA LEU A 54 18.40 -3.40 -0.26
C LEU A 54 18.30 -3.98 1.16
N LEU A 55 17.14 -4.52 1.54
CA LEU A 55 16.96 -5.18 2.84
C LEU A 55 17.83 -6.45 2.93
N GLY A 56 17.95 -7.20 1.84
CA GLY A 56 18.87 -8.34 1.73
C GLY A 56 20.34 -7.96 1.89
N ASP A 57 20.75 -6.84 1.28
CA ASP A 57 22.11 -6.30 1.39
C ASP A 57 22.42 -5.87 2.84
N VAL A 58 21.49 -5.15 3.48
CA VAL A 58 21.62 -4.73 4.89
C VAL A 58 21.71 -5.94 5.82
N THR A 59 20.87 -6.95 5.60
CA THR A 59 20.89 -8.18 6.39
C THR A 59 22.24 -8.89 6.26
N SER A 60 22.76 -9.00 5.04
CA SER A 60 24.06 -9.62 4.76
C SER A 60 25.22 -8.85 5.42
N ALA A 61 25.20 -7.52 5.36
CA ALA A 61 26.21 -6.65 5.96
C ALA A 61 26.23 -6.78 7.51
N ILE A 62 25.07 -6.85 8.14
CA ILE A 62 24.94 -7.02 9.60
C ILE A 62 25.48 -8.39 10.03
N GLN A 63 25.12 -9.46 9.32
CA GLN A 63 25.62 -10.80 9.63
C GLN A 63 27.13 -10.93 9.49
N SER A 64 27.71 -10.27 8.48
CA SER A 64 29.15 -10.26 8.26
C SER A 64 29.93 -9.51 9.36
N THR A 65 29.29 -8.59 10.07
CA THR A 65 29.96 -7.70 11.05
C THR A 65 29.74 -8.12 12.51
N HIS A 66 28.59 -8.72 12.84
CA HIS A 66 28.19 -8.96 14.23
C HIS A 66 28.11 -10.43 14.66
N GLY A 67 28.50 -11.38 13.80
CA GLY A 67 28.18 -12.79 14.00
C GLY A 67 26.69 -13.05 13.74
N LYS A 68 26.26 -14.31 13.83
CA LYS A 68 24.94 -14.83 13.39
C LYS A 68 23.75 -14.16 14.13
N LEU A 69 23.44 -12.91 13.79
CA LEU A 69 22.25 -12.17 14.24
C LEU A 69 21.02 -12.72 13.50
N SER A 70 19.88 -12.79 14.18
CA SER A 70 18.62 -13.26 13.61
C SER A 70 18.28 -12.48 12.34
N THR A 71 17.98 -13.20 11.27
CA THR A 71 17.69 -12.67 9.95
C THR A 71 16.38 -11.90 9.92
N PHE A 72 16.37 -10.72 9.27
CA PHE A 72 15.11 -10.01 8.98
C PHE A 72 14.24 -10.73 7.93
N SER A 73 14.78 -11.75 7.24
CA SER A 73 14.04 -12.59 6.29
C SER A 73 12.95 -13.45 6.93
N ASP A 74 12.96 -13.58 8.27
CA ASP A 74 11.94 -14.33 9.01
C ASP A 74 10.69 -13.47 9.29
N ILE A 75 10.70 -12.18 8.93
CA ILE A 75 9.54 -11.31 9.06
C ILE A 75 8.60 -11.59 7.88
N GLU A 76 7.61 -12.43 8.12
CA GLU A 76 6.53 -12.68 7.18
C GLU A 76 5.65 -11.43 7.06
N PHE A 77 5.94 -10.59 6.08
CA PHE A 77 5.13 -9.42 5.74
C PHE A 77 3.90 -9.82 4.94
N GLY A 78 3.23 -10.92 5.28
CA GLY A 78 2.09 -11.45 4.54
C GLY A 78 0.95 -11.79 5.48
N VAL A 79 -0.13 -11.00 5.46
CA VAL A 79 -1.44 -11.57 5.77
C VAL A 79 -1.90 -12.27 4.50
N GLU A 80 -1.80 -13.60 4.48
CA GLU A 80 -2.56 -14.40 3.51
C GLU A 80 -4.04 -14.25 3.88
N LEU A 81 -4.69 -13.22 3.31
CA LEU A 81 -6.13 -13.03 3.42
C LEU A 81 -6.82 -14.18 2.68
N ASN A 82 -6.99 -15.29 3.38
CA ASN A 82 -7.89 -16.36 3.03
C ASN A 82 -9.33 -15.80 3.03
N ASP A 83 -10.11 -16.08 1.99
CA ASP A 83 -11.49 -15.63 1.80
C ASP A 83 -12.49 -16.28 2.78
N GLN A 84 -12.21 -16.22 4.09
CA GLN A 84 -13.12 -16.71 5.11
C GLN A 84 -13.09 -15.80 6.34
N ALA A 85 -14.22 -15.12 6.55
CA ALA A 85 -14.51 -14.28 7.69
C ALA A 85 -14.12 -14.93 9.03
N ALA A 86 -13.32 -14.24 9.83
CA ALA A 86 -13.37 -14.24 11.29
C ALA A 86 -12.59 -13.02 11.79
N SER A 87 -13.22 -12.26 12.68
CA SER A 87 -12.55 -11.27 13.52
C SER A 87 -11.71 -11.98 14.57
N ASP A 88 -10.70 -11.25 15.05
CA ASP A 88 -10.22 -11.16 16.44
C ASP A 88 -8.69 -11.25 16.55
N ASP A 89 -8.15 -10.25 17.27
CA ASP A 89 -6.81 -10.06 17.82
C ASP A 89 -5.60 -10.02 16.87
N LEU A 90 -5.15 -8.79 16.59
CA LEU A 90 -3.75 -8.47 16.29
C LEU A 90 -3.21 -7.50 17.38
N GLU A 91 -3.16 -7.99 18.61
CA GLU A 91 -2.34 -7.40 19.68
C GLU A 91 -1.26 -8.40 20.13
N GLU A 92 -0.24 -8.70 19.32
CA GLU A 92 1.01 -9.28 19.87
C GLU A 92 2.23 -9.25 18.94
N ILE A 93 2.71 -8.10 18.46
CA ILE A 93 4.16 -7.98 18.11
C ILE A 93 4.67 -6.55 18.38
N VAL A 94 4.54 -6.05 19.61
CA VAL A 94 5.35 -4.91 20.08
C VAL A 94 5.86 -5.20 21.49
N GLY A 95 6.89 -6.04 21.55
CA GLY A 95 7.62 -6.34 22.78
C GLY A 95 9.06 -5.83 22.71
N PHE A 96 9.28 -4.53 22.52
CA PHE A 96 10.58 -3.93 22.81
C PHE A 96 10.51 -3.15 24.11
N SER A 97 10.80 -3.85 25.20
CA SER A 97 10.94 -3.28 26.54
C SER A 97 12.04 -2.22 26.56
N HIS A 98 11.64 -1.01 26.95
CA HIS A 98 12.49 0.10 27.33
C HIS A 98 13.24 -0.26 28.62
N SER A 99 14.50 -0.67 28.50
CA SER A 99 15.39 -0.78 29.67
C SER A 99 16.46 0.30 29.59
N GLN A 100 16.20 1.43 30.25
CA GLN A 100 17.25 2.33 30.69
C GLN A 100 17.99 1.68 31.87
N ASN A 101 19.30 1.49 31.75
CA ASN A 101 20.21 1.87 32.82
C ASN A 101 21.64 2.10 32.31
N THR A 102 22.22 3.13 32.91
CA THR A 102 23.57 3.69 32.84
C THR A 102 24.69 2.69 33.12
N ASP A 103 25.79 2.70 32.35
CA ASP A 103 27.10 3.25 32.75
C ASP A 103 28.14 3.06 31.60
N CYS A 104 29.29 3.72 31.70
CA CYS A 104 30.19 4.10 30.60
C CYS A 104 31.06 2.97 29.99
N THR A 105 30.83 2.63 28.70
CA THR A 105 31.81 2.02 27.75
C THR A 105 31.54 2.50 26.31
N ASN A 106 31.47 3.80 26.12
CA ASN A 106 30.76 4.41 24.98
C ASN A 106 31.66 4.71 23.76
N THR A 107 31.86 3.76 22.84
CA THR A 107 32.10 4.14 21.42
C THR A 107 31.70 3.07 20.40
N GLU A 108 31.92 1.77 20.69
CA GLU A 108 31.57 0.68 19.76
C GLU A 108 30.11 0.18 19.95
N GLU A 109 29.61 0.09 21.18
CA GLU A 109 28.23 -0.34 21.50
C GLU A 109 27.16 0.65 21.00
N LYS A 110 27.48 1.95 20.95
CA LYS A 110 26.57 2.97 20.44
C LYS A 110 26.35 2.81 18.93
N LYS A 111 27.41 2.47 18.20
CA LYS A 111 27.38 2.34 16.74
C LYS A 111 26.64 1.08 16.28
N SER A 112 26.77 -0.04 17.01
CA SER A 112 26.01 -1.26 16.72
C SER A 112 24.52 -1.09 16.98
N SER A 113 24.14 -0.41 18.07
CA SER A 113 22.73 -0.09 18.38
C SER A 113 22.07 0.77 17.30
N ASP A 114 22.78 1.77 16.77
CA ASP A 114 22.25 2.66 15.72
C ASP A 114 22.06 1.91 14.39
N VAL A 115 22.99 1.02 14.02
CA VAL A 115 22.90 0.20 12.79
C VAL A 115 21.74 -0.79 12.88
N THR A 116 21.56 -1.46 14.02
CA THR A 116 20.42 -2.35 14.23
C THR A 116 19.10 -1.60 14.21
N HIS A 117 19.03 -0.40 14.80
CA HIS A 117 17.84 0.44 14.74
C HIS A 117 17.46 0.84 13.30
N PHE A 118 18.45 1.25 12.49
CA PHE A 118 18.22 1.60 11.09
C PHE A 118 17.73 0.40 10.27
N ALA A 119 18.33 -0.78 10.48
CA ALA A 119 17.92 -1.99 9.78
C ALA A 119 16.50 -2.44 10.16
N SER A 120 16.15 -2.37 11.45
CA SER A 120 14.79 -2.62 11.91
C SER A 120 13.78 -1.64 11.29
N LEU A 121 14.10 -0.34 11.26
CA LEU A 121 13.24 0.66 10.63
C LEU A 121 13.07 0.40 9.13
N MET A 122 14.14 0.02 8.43
CA MET A 122 14.09 -0.33 7.01
C MET A 122 13.22 -1.56 6.75
N ALA A 123 13.32 -2.59 7.61
CA ALA A 123 12.48 -3.78 7.52
C ALA A 123 10.99 -3.42 7.71
N ILE A 124 10.68 -2.63 8.73
CA ILE A 124 9.31 -2.17 9.01
C ILE A 124 8.74 -1.38 7.83
N LEU A 125 9.49 -0.42 7.29
CA LEU A 125 9.09 0.37 6.12
C LEU A 125 8.83 -0.52 4.90
N TYR A 126 9.73 -1.45 4.61
CA TYR A 126 9.54 -2.41 3.53
C TYR A 126 8.21 -3.17 3.70
N GLY A 127 7.95 -3.68 4.91
CA GLY A 127 6.71 -4.37 5.24
C GLY A 127 5.45 -3.56 4.98
N MET A 128 5.41 -2.35 5.53
CA MET A 128 4.29 -1.41 5.36
C MET A 128 4.02 -1.14 3.87
N VAL A 129 5.08 -0.80 3.12
CA VAL A 129 4.96 -0.47 1.69
C VAL A 129 4.61 -1.71 0.86
N LYS A 130 5.11 -2.89 1.22
CA LYS A 130 4.77 -4.16 0.55
C LYS A 130 3.30 -4.51 0.72
N GLN A 131 2.76 -4.38 1.93
CA GLN A 131 1.35 -4.64 2.20
C GLN A 131 0.43 -3.65 1.47
N ASP A 132 0.78 -2.36 1.51
CA ASP A 132 0.04 -1.33 0.76
C ASP A 132 0.07 -1.61 -0.75
N TYR A 133 1.23 -1.98 -1.31
CA TYR A 133 1.36 -2.41 -2.70
C TYR A 133 0.43 -3.59 -3.04
N LEU A 134 0.42 -4.65 -2.23
CA LEU A 134 -0.39 -5.85 -2.49
C LEU A 134 -1.89 -5.54 -2.45
N MET A 135 -2.32 -4.70 -1.52
CA MET A 135 -3.70 -4.21 -1.47
C MET A 135 -4.05 -3.44 -2.75
N GLN A 136 -3.21 -2.48 -3.16
CA GLN A 136 -3.46 -1.69 -4.35
C GLN A 136 -3.46 -2.55 -5.63
N GLU A 137 -2.57 -3.53 -5.75
CA GLU A 137 -2.54 -4.48 -6.87
C GLU A 137 -3.85 -5.27 -6.97
N LYS A 138 -4.37 -5.77 -5.84
CA LYS A 138 -5.66 -6.47 -5.78
C LYS A 138 -6.81 -5.57 -6.22
N ILE A 139 -6.87 -4.35 -5.70
CA ILE A 139 -7.93 -3.39 -6.04
C ILE A 139 -7.88 -3.08 -7.55
N VAL A 140 -6.73 -2.70 -8.08
CA VAL A 140 -6.57 -2.36 -9.51
C VAL A 140 -6.91 -3.55 -10.42
N SER A 141 -6.59 -4.77 -9.98
CA SER A 141 -6.94 -6.00 -10.70
C SER A 141 -8.45 -6.26 -10.70
N ALA A 142 -9.13 -5.98 -9.58
CA ALA A 142 -10.58 -6.14 -9.44
C ALA A 142 -11.40 -5.08 -10.20
N LEU A 143 -10.83 -3.90 -10.47
CA LEU A 143 -11.53 -2.82 -11.17
C LEU A 143 -12.04 -3.27 -12.55
N ASP A 144 -13.36 -3.42 -12.68
CA ASP A 144 -14.05 -3.71 -13.93
C ASP A 144 -15.33 -2.88 -14.02
N LEU A 145 -15.91 -2.78 -15.23
CA LEU A 145 -17.20 -2.16 -15.48
C LEU A 145 -18.35 -2.81 -14.69
N LYS A 146 -18.13 -4.03 -14.18
CA LYS A 146 -19.09 -4.83 -13.44
C LYS A 146 -19.00 -4.68 -11.92
N VAL A 147 -18.00 -3.98 -11.41
CA VAL A 147 -17.82 -3.78 -9.96
C VAL A 147 -19.04 -3.05 -9.41
N PRO A 148 -19.73 -3.60 -8.39
CA PRO A 148 -20.82 -2.93 -7.71
C PRO A 148 -20.37 -1.59 -7.10
N SER A 149 -21.28 -0.63 -7.01
CA SER A 149 -20.97 0.70 -6.45
C SER A 149 -20.50 0.64 -5.00
N GLU A 150 -20.97 -0.33 -4.23
CA GLU A 150 -20.57 -0.53 -2.82
C GLU A 150 -19.11 -1.00 -2.73
N GLU A 151 -18.72 -1.98 -3.55
CA GLU A 151 -17.33 -2.47 -3.60
C GLU A 151 -16.37 -1.38 -4.09
N LEU A 152 -16.78 -0.60 -5.10
CA LEU A 152 -16.01 0.55 -5.56
C LEU A 152 -15.83 1.61 -4.46
N GLN A 153 -16.85 1.83 -3.63
CA GLN A 153 -16.76 2.75 -2.50
C GLN A 153 -15.77 2.23 -1.46
N SER A 154 -15.81 0.94 -1.14
CA SER A 154 -14.82 0.30 -0.25
C SER A 154 -13.39 0.44 -0.78
N PHE A 155 -13.19 0.30 -2.09
CA PHE A 155 -11.88 0.55 -2.73
C PHE A 155 -11.40 1.99 -2.52
N CYS A 156 -12.27 2.98 -2.75
CA CYS A 156 -11.96 4.39 -2.50
C CYS A 156 -11.59 4.67 -1.05
N GLU A 157 -12.26 4.03 -0.10
CA GLU A 157 -11.97 4.15 1.34
C GLU A 157 -10.60 3.55 1.68
N MET A 158 -10.29 2.35 1.19
CA MET A 158 -8.97 1.73 1.39
C MET A 158 -7.83 2.60 0.86
N TRP A 159 -7.99 3.22 -0.32
CA TRP A 159 -7.01 4.17 -0.84
C TRP A 159 -6.88 5.44 0.01
N SER A 160 -7.99 5.92 0.59
CA SER A 160 -7.98 7.13 1.39
C SER A 160 -7.36 6.92 2.77
N TRP A 161 -7.64 5.77 3.39
CA TRP A 161 -7.19 5.44 4.73
C TRP A 161 -5.76 4.90 4.77
N ARG A 162 -5.26 4.31 3.68
CA ARG A 162 -3.91 3.71 3.60
C ARG A 162 -3.61 2.83 4.83
N PRO A 163 -4.41 1.79 5.08
CA PRO A 163 -4.45 1.08 6.37
C PRO A 163 -3.13 0.42 6.77
N PHE A 164 -2.20 0.21 5.84
CA PHE A 164 -0.89 -0.40 6.10
C PHE A 164 0.23 0.62 6.33
N ILE A 165 -0.05 1.91 6.14
CA ILE A 165 0.94 2.97 6.28
C ILE A 165 0.75 3.69 7.62
N ASP A 166 1.66 3.43 8.54
CA ASP A 166 1.85 4.23 9.75
C ASP A 166 2.61 5.53 9.41
N ASP A 167 1.90 6.66 9.44
CA ASP A 167 2.49 7.96 9.15
C ASP A 167 3.58 8.34 10.19
N ASP A 168 3.52 7.91 11.45
CA ASP A 168 4.53 8.25 12.46
C ASP A 168 5.87 7.55 12.20
N ILE A 169 5.82 6.28 11.80
CA ILE A 169 7.02 5.52 11.38
C ILE A 169 7.63 6.14 10.13
N MET A 170 6.79 6.54 9.18
CA MET A 170 7.22 7.30 8.01
C MET A 170 7.95 8.57 8.44
N HIS A 171 7.33 9.44 9.25
CA HIS A 171 7.96 10.68 9.72
C HIS A 171 9.29 10.44 10.45
N GLN A 172 9.43 9.34 11.20
CA GLN A 172 10.70 8.96 11.81
C GLN A 172 11.77 8.66 10.76
N ALA A 173 11.43 7.90 9.73
CA ALA A 173 12.33 7.60 8.62
C ALA A 173 12.77 8.86 7.86
N TRP A 174 11.84 9.79 7.58
CA TRP A 174 12.15 11.04 6.89
C TRP A 174 13.17 11.90 7.62
N LYS A 175 13.22 11.87 8.95
CA LYS A 175 14.21 12.61 9.75
C LYS A 175 15.63 12.08 9.58
N LEU A 176 15.80 10.88 9.02
CA LEU A 176 17.09 10.25 8.78
C LEU A 176 17.67 10.60 7.40
N ILE A 177 16.88 11.21 6.52
CA ILE A 177 17.31 11.64 5.20
C ILE A 177 17.96 13.04 5.34
N PRO A 178 19.23 13.21 4.91
CA PRO A 178 19.95 14.48 5.01
C PRO A 178 19.34 15.64 4.22
#